data_AF-A0A6L7TYX2-F1
#
_entry.id   AF-A0A6L7TYX2-F1
#
_cell.length_a   1.000
_cell.length_b   1.000
_cell.length_c   1.000
_cell.angle_alpha   90.00
_cell.angle_beta   90.00
_cell.angle_gamma   90.00
#
_symmetry.space_group_name_H-M   'P 1'
#
loop_
_entity.id
_entity.type
_entity.pdbx_description
1 polymer ?
#
loop_
_entity_poly.entity_id
_entity_poly.type
_entity_poly.pdbx_seq_one_letter_code
_entity_poly.pdbx_strand_id
1 'polypeptide(L)'
;MQGQDLGLQDSREDGISGCASKKPSGQGLEGETQVTVRKEALEEKIRQLVVSKFDLDIEPRDISAQQSLIELGVGVDSVSTLEFIMELEEEFGISIDESEVNPEVLETVDSLSEFILSLE
;
A
#
# COMPACT_ATOMS: atom_id res chain seq x y z
N MET A 1 -52.98 23.16 -47.93
CA MET A 1 -53.14 24.54 -47.42
C MET A 1 -52.98 24.46 -45.91
N GLN A 2 -52.07 25.11 -45.19
CA GLN A 2 -50.93 26.00 -45.40
C GLN A 2 -49.88 25.58 -44.33
N GLY A 3 -48.55 25.64 -44.56
CA GLY A 3 -47.68 26.75 -44.12
C GLY A 3 -47.69 26.91 -42.57
N GLN A 4 -46.58 26.95 -41.82
CA GLN A 4 -45.26 27.53 -42.07
C GLN A 4 -44.20 27.00 -41.08
N ASP A 5 -42.96 27.08 -41.54
CA ASP A 5 -41.66 27.01 -40.86
C ASP A 5 -41.55 27.99 -39.66
N LEU A 6 -40.89 27.56 -38.58
CA LEU A 6 -40.03 28.41 -37.76
C LEU A 6 -38.87 27.57 -37.21
N GLY A 7 -37.69 27.76 -37.79
CA GLY A 7 -36.44 27.29 -37.23
C GLY A 7 -36.07 27.98 -35.93
N LEU A 8 -35.48 27.22 -35.00
CA LEU A 8 -34.45 27.72 -34.11
C LEU A 8 -33.29 26.72 -34.10
N GLN A 9 -32.13 27.22 -34.51
CA GLN A 9 -30.82 26.67 -34.22
C GLN A 9 -30.46 27.05 -32.77
N ASP A 10 -29.97 26.11 -31.96
CA ASP A 10 -28.89 26.43 -31.03
C ASP A 10 -27.88 25.28 -31.07
N SER A 11 -26.71 25.62 -31.59
CA SER A 11 -25.49 24.85 -31.48
C SER A 11 -24.96 24.98 -30.06
N ARG A 12 -24.62 23.87 -29.42
CA ARG A 12 -23.48 23.81 -28.50
C ARG A 12 -23.03 22.36 -28.31
N GLU A 13 -22.02 22.03 -29.10
CA GLU A 13 -20.90 21.19 -28.72
C GLU A 13 -20.35 21.63 -27.36
N ASP A 14 -20.35 20.74 -26.36
CA ASP A 14 -19.52 20.77 -25.14
C ASP A 14 -19.77 19.43 -24.39
N GLY A 15 -18.85 18.50 -24.16
CA GLY A 15 -17.46 18.39 -24.54
C GLY A 15 -17.05 16.92 -24.39
N ILE A 16 -16.17 16.49 -25.28
CA ILE A 16 -15.29 15.36 -25.01
C ILE A 16 -14.39 15.72 -23.81
N SER A 17 -14.61 15.06 -22.68
CA SER A 17 -13.57 14.87 -21.67
C SER A 17 -13.38 13.35 -21.58
N GLY A 18 -12.41 12.72 -22.23
CA GLY A 18 -11.08 13.22 -22.56
C GLY A 18 -10.21 13.16 -21.30
N CYS A 19 -9.30 12.18 -21.30
CA CYS A 19 -8.25 11.90 -20.31
C CYS A 19 -8.65 10.81 -19.30
N ALA A 20 -8.36 9.53 -19.55
CA ALA A 20 -6.97 9.02 -19.56
C ALA A 20 -6.13 9.70 -18.47
N SER A 21 -6.44 9.42 -17.21
CA SER A 21 -5.41 9.35 -16.17
C SER A 21 -4.98 7.88 -16.12
N LYS A 22 -3.97 7.57 -16.94
CA LYS A 22 -2.61 7.32 -16.45
C LYS A 22 -2.59 5.97 -15.76
N LYS A 23 -2.57 4.93 -16.58
CA LYS A 23 -1.34 4.26 -17.07
C LYS A 23 -0.89 3.21 -16.07
N PRO A 24 -0.46 2.05 -16.60
CA PRO A 24 -0.06 0.92 -15.80
C PRO A 24 1.20 1.30 -15.05
N SER A 25 1.26 1.03 -13.76
CA SER A 25 2.55 0.85 -13.09
C SER A 25 3.12 -0.50 -13.52
N GLY A 26 3.37 -0.63 -14.82
CA GLY A 26 4.42 -1.50 -15.30
C GLY A 26 5.71 -0.77 -15.02
N GLN A 27 6.35 -1.08 -13.89
CA GLN A 27 7.75 -0.79 -13.73
C GLN A 27 8.48 -2.09 -14.07
N GLY A 28 8.79 -2.22 -15.36
CA GLY A 28 9.80 -3.17 -15.80
C GLY A 28 11.13 -2.75 -15.19
N LEU A 29 11.70 -3.63 -14.39
CA LEU A 29 13.11 -3.63 -14.03
C LEU A 29 13.65 -4.98 -14.49
N GLU A 30 13.95 -5.02 -15.77
CA GLU A 30 14.72 -6.08 -16.41
C GLU A 30 16.18 -5.90 -15.99
N GLY A 31 16.69 -6.85 -15.22
CA GLY A 31 18.13 -7.10 -15.17
C GLY A 31 18.85 -6.77 -13.86
N GLU A 32 18.28 -7.14 -12.71
CA GLU A 32 19.02 -7.39 -11.43
C GLU A 32 18.15 -8.15 -10.38
N THR A 33 17.07 -8.76 -10.84
CA THR A 33 15.69 -8.62 -10.32
C THR A 33 15.28 -9.52 -9.14
N GLN A 34 16.16 -10.33 -8.55
CA GLN A 34 15.66 -11.34 -7.59
C GLN A 34 15.41 -10.83 -6.16
N VAL A 35 16.13 -9.80 -5.69
CA VAL A 35 16.04 -9.37 -4.28
C VAL A 35 15.04 -8.22 -4.09
N THR A 36 15.08 -7.18 -4.94
CA THR A 36 14.19 -6.02 -4.83
C THR A 36 12.71 -6.38 -4.99
N VAL A 37 12.39 -7.31 -5.89
CA VAL A 37 11.00 -7.75 -6.12
C VAL A 37 10.43 -8.52 -4.92
N ARG A 38 11.28 -9.24 -4.17
CA ARG A 38 10.85 -9.92 -2.94
C ARG A 38 10.58 -8.93 -1.82
N LYS A 39 11.45 -7.93 -1.67
CA LYS A 39 11.26 -6.87 -0.67
C LYS A 39 9.97 -6.08 -0.93
N GLU A 40 9.72 -5.64 -2.16
CA GLU A 40 8.49 -4.89 -2.49
C GLU A 40 7.21 -5.70 -2.24
N ALA A 41 7.21 -7.01 -2.56
CA ALA A 41 6.09 -7.89 -2.28
C ALA A 41 5.87 -8.11 -0.77
N LEU A 42 6.95 -8.18 0.00
CA LEU A 42 6.94 -8.30 1.45
C LEU A 42 6.40 -7.02 2.10
N GLU A 43 6.91 -5.85 1.71
CA GLU A 43 6.42 -4.56 2.18
C GLU A 43 4.92 -4.40 1.92
N GLU A 44 4.44 -4.79 0.73
CA GLU A 44 3.02 -4.71 0.40
C GLU A 44 2.14 -5.58 1.33
N LYS A 45 2.58 -6.82 1.62
CA LYS A 45 1.89 -7.67 2.59
C LYS A 45 1.90 -7.09 4.00
N ILE A 46 3.03 -6.54 4.43
CA ILE A 46 3.14 -5.89 5.74
C ILE A 46 2.16 -4.70 5.84
N ARG A 47 2.08 -3.84 4.81
CA ARG A 47 1.12 -2.73 4.78
C ARG A 47 -0.32 -3.21 4.90
N GLN A 48 -0.67 -4.31 4.21
CA GLN A 48 -2.00 -4.89 4.28
C GLN A 48 -2.34 -5.41 5.70
N LEU A 49 -1.40 -6.12 6.32
CA LEU A 49 -1.56 -6.57 7.71
C LEU A 49 -1.72 -5.39 8.67
N VAL A 50 -0.90 -4.34 8.52
CA VAL A 50 -1.00 -3.14 9.35
C VAL A 50 -2.37 -2.47 9.24
N VAL A 51 -2.85 -2.21 8.02
CA VAL A 51 -4.16 -1.57 7.83
C VAL A 51 -5.29 -2.45 8.38
N SER A 52 -5.23 -3.76 8.13
CA SER A 52 -6.25 -4.69 8.59
C SER A 52 -6.27 -4.88 10.11
N LYS A 53 -5.11 -4.97 10.75
CA LYS A 53 -4.99 -5.25 12.19
C LYS A 53 -5.33 -4.03 13.03
N PHE A 54 -4.92 -2.84 12.59
CA PHE A 54 -5.09 -1.60 13.34
C PHE A 54 -6.32 -0.78 12.91
N ASP A 55 -7.15 -1.32 12.00
CA ASP A 55 -8.38 -0.68 11.48
C ASP A 55 -8.12 0.78 11.03
N LEU A 56 -7.08 0.95 10.21
CA LEU A 56 -6.67 2.27 9.74
C LEU A 56 -7.56 2.71 8.57
N ASP A 57 -8.05 3.97 8.62
CA ASP A 57 -8.85 4.59 7.55
C ASP A 57 -7.96 5.13 6.40
N ILE A 58 -6.97 4.34 5.97
CA ILE A 58 -6.06 4.63 4.85
C ILE A 58 -5.84 3.36 4.04
N GLU A 59 -5.53 3.49 2.75
CA GLU A 59 -5.22 2.31 1.95
C GLU A 59 -3.76 1.87 2.18
N PRO A 60 -3.44 0.55 2.10
CA PRO A 60 -2.08 0.04 2.24
C PRO A 60 -1.08 0.75 1.33
N ARG A 61 -1.49 1.08 0.11
CA ARG A 61 -0.67 1.79 -0.90
C ARG A 61 -0.29 3.23 -0.51
N ASP A 62 -1.02 3.83 0.42
CA ASP A 62 -0.78 5.20 0.89
C ASP A 62 0.27 5.23 2.02
N ILE A 63 0.62 4.06 2.58
CA ILE A 63 1.68 3.92 3.57
C ILE A 63 3.03 3.80 2.87
N SER A 64 3.90 4.80 3.04
CA SER A 64 5.27 4.74 2.51
C SER A 64 6.13 3.76 3.29
N ALA A 65 7.11 3.12 2.64
CA ALA A 65 8.02 2.18 3.28
C ALA A 65 8.77 2.80 4.48
N GLN A 66 9.14 4.09 4.38
CA GLN A 66 9.85 4.83 5.43
C GLN A 66 8.93 5.63 6.36
N GLN A 67 7.61 5.46 6.25
CA GLN A 67 6.68 6.14 7.13
C GLN A 67 6.73 5.51 8.52
N SER A 68 6.67 6.37 9.55
CA SER A 68 6.57 5.89 10.93
C SER A 68 5.22 5.23 11.16
N LEU A 69 5.25 3.94 11.49
CA LEU A 69 4.10 3.15 11.88
C LEU A 69 3.57 3.59 13.25
N ILE A 70 4.46 4.04 14.14
CA ILE A 70 4.08 4.57 15.47
C ILE A 70 3.21 5.83 15.33
N GLU A 71 3.51 6.71 14.38
CA GLU A 71 2.68 7.89 14.08
C GLU A 71 1.29 7.52 13.55
N LEU A 72 1.15 6.34 12.93
CA LEU A 72 -0.11 5.77 12.50
C LEU A 72 -0.87 5.04 13.63
N GLY A 73 -0.31 4.97 14.84
CA GLY A 73 -0.91 4.27 15.97
C GLY A 73 -0.56 2.77 16.04
N VAL A 74 0.37 2.31 15.21
CA VAL A 74 0.87 0.92 15.21
C VAL A 74 1.93 0.74 16.28
N GLY A 75 1.87 -0.36 17.03
CA GLY A 75 2.92 -0.74 17.97
C GLY A 75 3.03 0.11 19.24
N VAL A 76 2.02 0.97 19.49
CA VAL A 76 1.99 1.87 20.67
C VAL A 76 1.57 1.14 21.95
N ASP A 77 0.83 0.03 21.80
CA ASP A 77 0.43 -0.84 22.90
C ASP A 77 1.21 -2.17 22.84
N SER A 78 1.69 -2.63 24.00
CA SER A 78 2.52 -3.82 24.08
C SER A 78 1.79 -5.11 23.69
N VAL A 79 0.47 -5.18 23.84
CA VAL A 79 -0.30 -6.37 23.45
C VAL A 79 -0.47 -6.41 21.94
N SER A 80 -0.88 -5.29 21.33
CA SER A 80 -1.07 -5.21 19.89
C SER A 80 0.21 -5.47 19.10
N THR A 81 1.36 -5.04 19.64
CA THR A 81 2.68 -5.36 19.06
C THR A 81 2.94 -6.87 19.03
N LEU A 82 2.70 -7.59 20.13
CA LEU A 82 2.92 -9.03 20.18
C LEU A 82 2.00 -9.77 19.23
N GLU A 83 0.72 -9.41 19.21
CA GLU A 83 -0.22 -10.01 18.25
C GLU A 83 0.18 -9.72 16.81
N PHE A 84 0.78 -8.56 16.52
CA PHE A 84 1.24 -8.22 15.18
C PHE A 84 2.45 -9.07 14.78
N ILE A 85 3.40 -9.27 15.69
CA ILE A 85 4.54 -10.18 15.48
C ILE A 85 4.04 -11.61 15.18
N MET A 86 3.08 -12.11 15.96
CA MET A 86 2.50 -13.44 15.72
C MET A 86 1.82 -13.56 14.34
N GLU A 87 1.12 -12.52 13.89
CA GLU A 87 0.54 -12.50 12.54
C GLU A 87 1.61 -12.49 11.44
N LEU A 88 2.74 -11.80 11.65
CA LEU A 88 3.88 -11.87 10.72
C LEU A 88 4.48 -13.29 10.68
N GLU A 89 4.67 -13.93 11.84
CA GLU A 89 5.14 -15.32 11.91
C GLU A 89 4.21 -16.27 11.15
N GLU A 90 2.89 -16.15 11.31
CA GLU A 90 1.90 -16.98 10.63
C GLU A 90 1.84 -16.70 9.11
N GLU A 91 1.80 -15.44 8.70
CA GLU A 91 1.68 -15.04 7.29
C GLU A 91 2.94 -15.38 6.47
N PHE A 92 4.12 -15.25 7.07
CA PHE A 92 5.40 -15.48 6.39
C PHE A 92 6.02 -16.85 6.70
N GLY A 93 5.49 -17.60 7.68
CA GLY A 93 6.03 -18.89 8.09
C GLY A 93 7.41 -18.79 8.73
N ILE A 94 7.70 -17.66 9.39
CA ILE A 94 8.96 -17.36 10.07
C ILE A 94 8.80 -17.50 11.58
N SER A 95 9.92 -17.53 12.31
CA SER A 95 9.91 -17.39 13.76
C SER A 95 10.76 -16.19 14.14
N ILE A 96 10.17 -15.29 14.92
CA ILE A 96 10.76 -14.04 15.36
C ILE A 96 11.01 -14.13 16.86
N ASP A 97 12.26 -13.99 17.29
CA ASP A 97 12.57 -13.90 18.71
C ASP A 97 12.25 -12.48 19.21
N GLU A 98 11.38 -12.38 20.22
CA GLU A 98 10.99 -11.10 20.83
C GLU A 98 12.19 -10.29 21.35
N SER A 99 13.31 -10.95 21.69
CA SER A 99 14.54 -10.29 22.12
C SER A 99 15.32 -9.63 20.97
N GLU A 100 15.06 -10.03 19.72
CA GLU A 100 15.63 -9.43 18.52
C GLU A 100 14.75 -8.30 17.97
N VAL A 101 13.47 -8.24 18.37
CA VAL A 101 12.53 -7.18 17.99
C VAL A 101 12.77 -5.93 18.83
N ASN A 102 13.49 -4.98 18.24
CA ASN A 102 13.67 -3.66 18.82
C ASN A 102 12.60 -2.67 18.32
N PRO A 103 12.33 -1.58 19.05
CA PRO A 103 11.38 -0.55 18.61
C PRO A 103 11.69 0.02 17.22
N GLU A 104 12.97 0.09 16.86
CA GLU A 104 13.45 0.55 15.54
C GLU A 104 13.05 -0.40 14.40
N VAL A 105 12.95 -1.71 14.69
CA VAL A 105 12.50 -2.71 13.70
C VAL A 105 11.02 -2.51 13.36
N LEU A 106 10.22 -2.15 14.37
CA LEU A 106 8.77 -1.91 14.22
C LEU A 106 8.44 -0.48 13.79
N GLU A 107 9.44 0.39 13.61
CA GLU A 107 9.22 1.80 13.32
C GLU A 107 8.66 2.03 11.91
N THR A 108 9.15 1.28 10.93
CA THR A 108 8.78 1.47 9.52
C THR A 108 8.57 0.13 8.81
N VAL A 109 7.83 0.13 7.70
CA VAL A 109 7.62 -1.06 6.87
C VAL A 109 8.95 -1.52 6.25
N ASP A 110 9.82 -0.58 5.92
CA ASP A 110 11.17 -0.84 5.41
C ASP A 110 11.99 -1.66 6.42
N SER A 111 12.10 -1.18 7.67
CA SER A 111 12.80 -1.88 8.76
C SER A 111 12.26 -3.29 9.00
N LEU A 112 10.93 -3.44 9.02
CA LEU A 112 10.26 -4.74 9.18
C LEU A 112 10.61 -5.69 8.03
N SER A 113 10.54 -5.20 6.80
CA SER A 113 10.83 -6.02 5.62
C SER A 113 12.29 -6.47 5.59
N GLU A 114 13.23 -5.61 6.00
CA GLU A 114 14.64 -5.96 6.10
C GLU A 114 14.91 -6.98 7.20
N PHE A 115 14.24 -6.82 8.34
CA PHE A 115 14.33 -7.78 9.43
C PHE A 115 13.82 -9.16 9.01
N ILE A 116 12.63 -9.24 8.40
CA ILE A 116 12.07 -10.51 7.92
C ILE A 116 12.96 -11.15 6.84
N LEU A 117 13.48 -10.36 5.90
CA LEU A 117 14.41 -10.87 4.89
C LEU A 117 15.73 -11.40 5.47
N SER A 118 16.12 -10.94 6.67
CA SER A 118 17.31 -11.43 7.35
C SER A 118 17.12 -12.77 8.06
N LEU A 119 15.87 -13.18 8.28
CA LEU A 119 15.50 -14.44 8.92
C LEU A 119 15.35 -15.62 7.93
N GLU A 120 15.20 -15.33 6.64
CA GLU A 120 15.08 -16.32 5.54
C GLU A 120 16.43 -16.95 5.14
#